data_AF-A0A3G5T4C3-F1
#
_entry.id   AF-A0A3G5T4C3-F1
#
_cell.length_a   1.000
_cell.length_b   1.000
_cell.length_c   1.000
_cell.angle_alpha   90.00
_cell.angle_beta   90.00
_cell.angle_gamma   90.00
#
_symmetry.space_group_name_H-M   'P 1'
#
loop_
_entity.id
_entity.type
_entity.pdbx_description
1 polymer ?
#
loop_
_entity_poly.entity_id
_entity_poly.type
_entity_poly.pdbx_seq_one_letter_code
_entity_poly.pdbx_strand_id
1 'polypeptide(L)'
;MLAEHFAAKWEALGPEWTRAKHRRASGAVVKLVRYADDFVVLIHGQRCDADALWDEVSAVLAPMGLRLSVEKTRGCHIDEGFDFLGWRIQRRAWRSRTGKKALYTYPSKKSLASIIGKVRALTRRARHRTLADLLRRLNPTLRGWCTYFRHGVSSRTFGYLDHFTFWRVIGWLRKRHLGLNMHTQIRRYLPGWHIRAGGIEMFRVNAFPVERYRYRGTKSSTSWSSATQPEPAPSA
;
A
#
# COMPACT_ATOMS: atom_id res chain seq x y z
N MET A 1 -20.30 13.39 8.26
CA MET A 1 -20.21 13.15 9.72
C MET A 1 -18.77 13.07 10.25
N LEU A 2 -18.05 11.93 10.29
CA LEU A 2 -16.68 11.92 10.86
C LEU A 2 -15.66 12.71 10.00
N ALA A 3 -15.73 12.54 8.68
CA ALA A 3 -14.88 13.30 7.76
C ALA A 3 -15.19 14.81 7.80
N GLU A 4 -16.46 15.18 7.95
CA GLU A 4 -16.88 16.59 8.09
C GLU A 4 -16.43 17.19 9.41
N HIS A 5 -16.52 16.45 10.53
CA HIS A 5 -16.05 16.90 11.84
C HIS A 5 -14.56 17.24 11.82
N PHE A 6 -13.74 16.35 11.26
CA PHE A 6 -12.30 16.58 11.11
C PHE A 6 -11.97 17.58 10.00
N ALA A 7 -12.77 17.67 8.93
CA ALA A 7 -12.59 18.68 7.90
C ALA A 7 -12.89 20.08 8.47
N ALA A 8 -13.96 20.25 9.25
CA ALA A 8 -14.28 21.50 9.92
C ALA A 8 -13.16 21.93 10.88
N LYS A 9 -12.62 20.99 11.69
CA LYS A 9 -11.43 21.27 12.52
C LYS A 9 -10.20 21.63 11.68
N TRP A 10 -9.97 20.95 10.56
CA TRP A 10 -8.84 21.23 9.68
C TRP A 10 -8.94 22.59 8.98
N GLU A 11 -10.14 22.97 8.53
CA GLU A 11 -10.42 24.27 7.92
C GLU A 11 -10.39 25.40 8.97
N ALA A 12 -10.86 25.16 10.20
CA ALA A 12 -10.78 26.13 11.30
C ALA A 12 -9.35 26.52 11.68
N LEU A 13 -8.36 25.64 11.44
CA LEU A 13 -6.94 25.96 11.63
C LEU A 13 -6.38 26.92 10.56
N GLY A 14 -7.16 27.24 9.52
CA GLY A 14 -6.83 28.22 8.50
C GLY A 14 -5.74 27.76 7.50
N PRO A 15 -5.14 28.70 6.75
CA PRO A 15 -4.14 28.39 5.72
C PRO A 15 -2.86 27.74 6.26
N GLU A 16 -2.04 27.16 5.37
CA GLU A 16 -0.88 26.33 5.74
C GLU A 16 0.12 27.03 6.68
N TRP A 17 0.28 28.35 6.54
CA TRP A 17 1.14 29.15 7.41
C TRP A 17 0.59 29.30 8.83
N THR A 18 -0.74 29.44 8.99
CA THR A 18 -1.43 29.48 10.30
C THR A 18 -1.29 28.14 11.01
N ARG A 19 -1.46 27.03 10.27
CA ARG A 19 -1.20 25.67 10.77
C ARG A 19 0.25 25.45 11.16
N ALA A 20 1.21 26.02 10.42
CA ALA A 20 2.64 25.96 10.78
C ALA A 20 2.95 26.77 12.05
N LYS A 21 2.33 27.95 12.22
CA LYS A 21 2.44 28.78 13.43
C LYS A 21 1.84 28.08 14.65
N HIS A 22 0.65 27.50 14.53
CA HIS A 22 0.02 26.70 15.60
C HIS A 22 0.89 25.50 16.02
N ARG A 23 1.48 24.77 15.06
CA ARG A 23 2.39 23.66 15.37
C ARG A 23 3.65 24.11 16.13
N ARG A 24 4.19 25.28 15.81
CA ARG A 24 5.36 25.85 16.51
C ARG A 24 5.00 26.34 17.91
N ALA A 25 3.75 26.76 18.12
CA ALA A 25 3.20 27.14 19.42
C ALA A 25 2.65 25.94 20.23
N SER A 26 3.07 24.71 19.91
CA SER A 26 2.64 23.46 20.57
C SER A 26 1.14 23.12 20.45
N GLY A 27 0.41 23.77 19.54
CA GLY A 27 -0.98 23.43 19.26
C GLY A 27 -1.12 22.09 18.54
N ALA A 28 -2.00 21.23 19.04
CA ALA A 28 -2.30 19.94 18.42
C ALA A 28 -2.95 20.15 17.05
N VAL A 29 -2.34 19.57 16.01
CA VAL A 29 -2.92 19.58 14.65
C VAL A 29 -3.30 18.16 14.26
N VAL A 30 -4.56 18.00 13.87
CA VAL A 30 -5.16 16.71 13.55
C VAL A 30 -5.51 16.64 12.07
N LYS A 31 -5.14 15.55 11.39
CA LYS A 31 -5.48 15.30 10.00
C LYS A 31 -6.04 13.89 9.83
N LEU A 32 -7.27 13.80 9.32
CA LEU A 32 -7.89 12.54 8.95
C LEU A 32 -7.50 12.13 7.53
N VAL A 33 -7.13 10.87 7.35
CA VAL A 33 -6.98 10.20 6.05
C VAL A 33 -7.89 8.98 6.05
N ARG A 34 -8.90 8.95 5.18
CA ARG A 34 -9.88 7.86 5.09
C ARG A 34 -9.83 7.19 3.72
N TYR A 35 -9.95 5.86 3.71
CA TYR A 35 -10.10 5.03 2.52
C TYR A 35 -11.15 3.95 2.79
N ALA A 36 -12.35 4.10 2.19
CA ALA A 36 -13.52 3.28 2.51
C ALA A 36 -13.77 3.21 4.04
N ASP A 37 -13.65 2.04 4.63
CA ASP A 37 -13.86 1.80 6.07
C ASP A 37 -12.58 1.96 6.90
N ASP A 38 -11.40 1.94 6.25
CA ASP A 38 -10.11 2.11 6.93
C ASP A 38 -9.75 3.61 7.00
N PHE A 39 -9.37 4.10 8.18
CA PHE A 39 -8.91 5.47 8.35
C PHE A 39 -7.74 5.57 9.32
N VAL A 40 -6.96 6.64 9.16
CA VAL A 40 -5.84 7.01 10.03
C VAL A 40 -6.02 8.46 10.42
N VAL A 41 -5.87 8.72 11.71
CA VAL A 41 -5.85 10.09 12.24
C VAL A 41 -4.42 10.44 12.64
N LEU A 42 -3.86 11.44 11.98
CA LEU A 42 -2.52 11.94 12.23
C LEU A 42 -2.59 13.11 13.19
N ILE A 43 -1.88 13.03 14.31
CA ILE A 43 -1.82 14.08 15.31
C ILE A 43 -0.38 14.57 15.40
N HIS A 44 -0.21 15.88 15.40
CA HIS A 44 1.03 16.53 15.79
C HIS A 44 0.83 17.15 17.17
N GLY A 45 1.11 16.37 18.22
CA GLY A 45 0.86 16.74 19.61
C GLY A 45 1.49 15.72 20.58
N GLN A 46 1.12 15.82 21.85
CA GLN A 46 1.53 14.90 22.91
C GLN A 46 0.65 13.65 22.93
N ARG A 47 1.04 12.66 23.75
CA ARG A 47 0.25 11.42 23.90
C ARG A 47 -1.14 11.67 24.49
N CYS A 48 -1.27 12.63 25.41
CA CYS A 48 -2.56 13.03 25.97
C CYS A 48 -3.54 13.56 24.90
N ASP A 49 -3.05 14.24 23.86
CA ASP A 49 -3.89 14.70 22.75
C ASP A 49 -4.41 13.51 21.93
N ALA A 50 -3.65 12.42 21.85
CA ALA A 50 -4.09 11.20 21.18
C ALA A 50 -5.16 10.45 21.95
N ASP A 51 -5.06 10.42 23.29
CA ASP A 51 -6.06 9.81 24.16
C ASP A 51 -7.37 10.62 24.14
N ALA A 52 -7.30 11.95 24.24
CA ALA A 52 -8.48 12.81 24.12
C ALA A 52 -9.17 12.66 22.75
N LEU A 53 -8.40 12.50 21.68
CA LEU A 53 -8.96 12.28 20.35
C LEU A 53 -9.61 10.90 20.21
N TRP A 54 -9.12 9.90 20.94
CA TRP A 54 -9.72 8.57 20.94
C TRP A 54 -11.16 8.60 21.44
N ASP A 55 -11.38 9.29 22.55
CA ASP A 55 -12.70 9.44 23.16
C ASP A 55 -13.63 10.24 22.25
N GLU A 56 -13.12 11.31 21.65
CA GLU A 56 -13.86 12.11 20.68
C GLU A 56 -14.29 11.30 19.44
N VAL A 57 -13.37 10.54 18.84
CA VAL A 57 -13.67 9.68 17.69
C VAL A 57 -14.71 8.62 18.06
N SER A 58 -14.60 8.05 19.26
CA SER A 58 -15.55 7.05 19.77
C SER A 58 -16.95 7.65 19.93
N ALA A 59 -17.05 8.87 20.48
CA ALA A 59 -18.31 9.58 20.64
C ALA A 59 -18.98 9.91 19.29
N VAL A 60 -18.19 10.32 18.29
CA VAL A 60 -18.70 10.60 16.94
C VAL A 60 -19.14 9.33 16.20
N LEU A 61 -18.49 8.18 16.45
CA LEU A 61 -18.82 6.91 15.80
C LEU A 61 -20.02 6.18 16.44
N ALA A 62 -20.24 6.37 17.74
CA ALA A 62 -21.34 5.74 18.49
C ALA A 62 -22.73 5.90 17.85
N PRO A 63 -23.19 7.10 17.43
CA PRO A 63 -24.50 7.26 16.81
C PRO A 63 -24.63 6.60 15.43
N MET A 64 -23.52 6.23 14.78
CA MET A 64 -23.51 5.53 13.49
C MET A 64 -23.49 3.99 13.66
N GLY A 65 -23.57 3.48 14.89
CA GLY A 65 -23.49 2.04 15.17
C GLY A 65 -22.10 1.42 14.92
N LEU A 66 -21.09 2.24 14.68
CA LEU A 66 -19.72 1.80 14.43
C LEU A 66 -18.92 1.83 15.74
N ARG A 67 -18.19 0.77 16.04
CA ARG A 67 -17.30 0.68 17.20
C ARG A 67 -15.86 0.55 16.73
N LEU A 68 -14.95 1.33 17.35
CA LEU A 68 -13.53 1.16 17.14
C LEU A 68 -13.09 -0.21 17.68
N SER A 69 -12.42 -0.97 16.85
CA SER A 69 -11.79 -2.23 17.29
C SER A 69 -10.51 -1.90 18.05
N VAL A 70 -10.55 -1.99 19.38
CA VAL A 70 -9.40 -1.73 20.27
C VAL A 70 -8.16 -2.56 19.88
N GLU A 71 -8.36 -3.77 19.37
CA GLU A 71 -7.27 -4.63 18.89
C GLU A 71 -6.59 -4.13 17.59
N LYS A 72 -7.34 -3.45 16.71
CA LYS A 72 -6.85 -2.95 15.42
C LYS A 72 -6.32 -1.53 15.50
N THR A 73 -6.88 -0.73 16.40
CA THR A 73 -6.54 0.69 16.52
C THR A 73 -5.41 0.85 17.53
N ARG A 74 -4.22 1.25 17.06
CA ARG A 74 -3.04 1.46 17.90
C ARG A 74 -2.55 2.89 17.76
N GLY A 75 -2.38 3.59 18.88
CA GLY A 75 -1.59 4.82 18.92
C GLY A 75 -0.12 4.47 18.73
N CYS A 76 0.48 4.90 17.63
CA CYS A 76 1.88 4.65 17.33
C CYS A 76 2.57 5.95 16.94
N HIS A 77 3.82 6.12 17.37
CA HIS A 77 4.61 7.25 16.94
C HIS A 77 5.08 7.05 15.50
N ILE A 78 5.18 8.13 14.72
CA ILE A 78 5.56 8.06 13.30
C ILE A 78 6.99 7.50 13.09
N ASP A 79 7.85 7.58 14.10
CA ASP A 79 9.20 7.01 14.08
C ASP A 79 9.17 5.46 14.22
N GLU A 80 8.18 4.88 14.89
CA GLU A 80 7.94 3.44 14.91
C GLU A 80 7.33 2.98 13.57
N GLY A 81 6.42 3.81 13.05
CA GLY A 81 5.70 3.62 11.80
C GLY A 81 4.50 2.70 11.93
N PHE A 82 3.62 2.77 10.94
CA PHE A 82 2.37 2.02 10.91
C PHE A 82 2.07 1.44 9.53
N ASP A 83 1.17 0.47 9.50
CA ASP A 83 0.70 -0.18 8.29
C ASP A 83 -0.65 0.40 7.90
N PHE A 84 -0.80 0.90 6.67
CA PHE A 84 -2.06 1.40 6.13
C PHE A 84 -2.19 1.02 4.65
N LEU A 85 -3.31 0.38 4.27
CA LEU A 85 -3.56 -0.11 2.91
C LEU A 85 -2.40 -0.96 2.34
N GLY A 86 -1.76 -1.77 3.18
CA GLY A 86 -0.61 -2.58 2.78
C GLY A 86 0.70 -1.83 2.60
N TRP A 87 0.76 -0.52 2.87
CA TRP A 87 1.98 0.28 2.97
C TRP A 87 2.45 0.39 4.41
N ARG A 88 3.75 0.28 4.63
CA ARG A 88 4.42 0.71 5.87
C ARG A 88 4.86 2.15 5.71
N ILE A 89 4.34 3.04 6.54
CA ILE A 89 4.70 4.46 6.59
C ILE A 89 5.53 4.69 7.85
N GLN A 90 6.75 5.20 7.69
CA GLN A 90 7.65 5.43 8.82
C GLN A 90 8.59 6.60 8.57
N ARG A 91 8.79 7.45 9.58
CA ARG A 91 9.80 8.50 9.55
C ARG A 91 11.17 7.88 9.91
N ARG A 92 12.16 8.06 9.04
CA ARG A 92 13.53 7.54 9.24
C ARG A 92 14.57 8.59 8.87
N ALA A 93 15.79 8.44 9.38
CA ALA A 93 16.91 9.27 8.95
C ALA A 93 17.12 9.16 7.43
N TRP A 94 17.28 10.30 6.79
CA TRP A 94 17.53 10.38 5.36
C TRP A 94 18.98 9.97 5.11
N ARG A 95 19.17 8.83 4.44
CA ARG A 95 20.50 8.26 4.12
C ARG A 95 21.51 9.19 3.43
N SER A 96 21.05 10.27 2.79
CA SER A 96 21.87 11.19 1.98
C SER A 96 21.97 12.59 2.60
N ARG A 97 21.24 12.86 3.70
CA ARG A 97 21.30 14.14 4.40
C ARG A 97 21.35 13.89 5.89
N THR A 98 22.56 13.94 6.43
CA THR A 98 22.84 13.85 7.86
C THR A 98 21.99 14.85 8.64
N GLY A 99 21.37 14.39 9.73
CA GLY A 99 20.50 15.21 10.59
C GLY A 99 19.07 15.43 10.08
N LYS A 100 18.72 15.03 8.85
CA LYS A 100 17.34 15.16 8.34
C LYS A 100 16.58 13.84 8.41
N LYS A 101 15.33 13.87 8.88
CA LYS A 101 14.40 12.74 8.83
C LYS A 101 13.46 12.89 7.63
N ALA A 102 13.16 11.80 6.94
CA ALA A 102 12.20 11.75 5.83
C ALA A 102 11.14 10.68 6.08
N LEU A 103 9.96 10.86 5.48
CA LEU A 103 8.90 9.87 5.50
C LEU A 103 9.16 8.81 4.42
N TYR A 104 9.32 7.56 4.83
CA TYR A 104 9.46 6.41 3.94
C TYR A 104 8.15 5.66 3.88
N THR A 105 7.67 5.45 2.65
CA THR A 105 6.49 4.64 2.36
C THR A 105 6.92 3.48 1.49
N TYR A 106 6.80 2.25 1.99
CA TYR A 106 7.22 1.03 1.30
C TYR A 106 6.22 -0.10 1.56
N PRO A 107 6.20 -1.19 0.78
CA PRO A 107 5.24 -2.27 0.99
C PRO A 107 5.42 -2.90 2.37
N SER A 108 4.31 -3.10 3.10
CA SER A 108 4.31 -3.77 4.40
C SER A 108 4.80 -5.21 4.30
N LYS A 109 5.33 -5.74 5.40
CA LYS A 109 5.73 -7.16 5.49
C LYS A 109 4.52 -8.08 5.24
N LYS A 110 3.33 -7.69 5.69
CA LYS A 110 2.07 -8.44 5.47
C LYS A 110 1.70 -8.48 3.99
N SER A 111 1.79 -7.36 3.27
CA SER A 111 1.56 -7.33 1.82
C SER A 111 2.57 -8.17 1.06
N LEU A 112 3.86 -8.09 1.43
CA LEU A 112 4.91 -8.92 0.85
C LEU A 112 4.67 -10.42 1.10
N ALA A 113 4.31 -10.79 2.32
CA ALA A 113 3.97 -12.17 2.66
C ALA A 113 2.77 -12.69 1.87
N SER A 114 1.76 -11.84 1.64
CA SER A 114 0.58 -12.17 0.83
C SER A 114 0.95 -12.48 -0.62
N ILE A 115 1.76 -11.65 -1.28
CA ILE A 115 2.19 -11.92 -2.66
C ILE A 115 3.10 -13.15 -2.74
N ILE A 116 4.00 -13.35 -1.76
CA ILE A 116 4.82 -14.56 -1.66
C ILE A 116 3.95 -15.80 -1.52
N GLY A 117 2.91 -15.75 -0.69
CA GLY A 117 1.91 -16.80 -0.53
C GLY A 117 1.21 -17.12 -1.85
N LYS A 118 0.79 -16.10 -2.60
CA LYS A 118 0.19 -16.26 -3.94
C LYS A 118 1.17 -16.92 -4.92
N VAL A 119 2.42 -16.48 -4.98
CA VAL A 119 3.47 -17.07 -5.83
C VAL A 119 3.70 -18.54 -5.44
N ARG A 120 3.77 -18.86 -4.14
CA ARG A 120 3.88 -20.25 -3.65
C ARG A 120 2.71 -21.12 -4.08
N ALA A 121 1.50 -20.59 -3.98
CA ALA A 121 0.28 -21.29 -4.37
C ALA A 121 0.20 -21.52 -5.90
N LEU A 122 0.65 -20.56 -6.71
CA LEU A 122 0.70 -20.69 -8.17
C LEU A 122 1.77 -21.70 -8.60
N THR A 123 2.93 -21.68 -7.96
CA THR A 123 4.07 -22.58 -8.25
C THR A 123 3.95 -23.98 -7.63
N ARG A 124 2.74 -24.43 -7.26
CA ARG A 124 2.51 -25.80 -6.77
C ARG A 124 2.51 -26.77 -7.95
N ARG A 125 3.21 -27.91 -7.81
CA ARG A 125 3.54 -28.86 -8.91
C ARG A 125 2.33 -29.27 -9.76
N ALA A 126 1.20 -29.57 -9.12
CA ALA A 126 -0.01 -30.07 -9.77
C ALA A 126 -0.87 -28.99 -10.47
N ARG A 127 -0.55 -27.70 -10.33
CA ARG A 127 -1.47 -26.61 -10.72
C ARG A 127 -1.42 -26.25 -12.21
N HIS A 128 -0.33 -26.58 -12.89
CA HIS A 128 -0.08 -26.15 -14.28
C HIS A 128 0.47 -27.31 -15.11
N ARG A 129 0.04 -27.43 -16.37
CA ARG A 129 0.51 -28.48 -17.31
C ARG A 129 1.77 -28.06 -18.06
N THR A 130 1.98 -26.78 -18.29
CA THR A 130 3.19 -26.29 -18.97
C THR A 130 3.81 -25.10 -18.22
N LEU A 131 5.08 -24.80 -18.52
CA LEU A 131 5.71 -23.57 -18.01
C LEU A 131 4.97 -22.32 -18.52
N ALA A 132 4.50 -22.34 -19.77
CA ALA A 132 3.71 -21.25 -20.33
C ALA A 132 2.41 -21.01 -19.53
N ASP A 133 1.70 -22.08 -19.12
CA ASP A 133 0.49 -21.95 -18.28
C ASP A 133 0.79 -21.31 -16.92
N LEU A 134 1.93 -21.66 -16.32
CA LEU A 134 2.40 -21.07 -15.07
C LEU A 134 2.68 -19.57 -15.27
N LEU A 135 3.44 -19.22 -16.31
CA LEU A 135 3.80 -17.82 -16.61
C LEU A 135 2.56 -16.97 -16.92
N ARG A 136 1.56 -17.51 -17.63
CA ARG A 136 0.29 -16.82 -17.91
C ARG A 136 -0.47 -16.40 -16.65
N ARG A 137 -0.39 -17.18 -15.55
CA ARG A 137 -1.03 -16.81 -14.28
C ARG A 137 -0.12 -15.99 -13.37
N LEU A 138 1.18 -16.26 -13.41
CA LEU A 138 2.17 -15.62 -12.55
C LEU A 138 2.42 -14.16 -12.96
N ASN A 139 2.61 -13.89 -14.26
CA ASN A 139 2.98 -12.56 -14.75
C ASN A 139 1.93 -11.48 -14.41
N PRO A 140 0.61 -11.67 -14.67
CA PRO A 140 -0.39 -10.66 -14.31
C PRO A 140 -0.46 -10.40 -12.81
N THR A 141 -0.28 -11.44 -12.00
CA THR A 141 -0.29 -11.33 -10.53
C THR A 141 0.86 -10.44 -10.03
N LEU A 142 2.07 -10.66 -10.55
CA LEU A 142 3.25 -9.86 -10.23
C LEU A 142 3.11 -8.44 -10.76
N ARG A 143 2.68 -8.28 -12.01
CA ARG A 143 2.51 -6.98 -12.66
C ARG A 143 1.50 -6.11 -11.91
N GLY A 144 0.34 -6.66 -11.54
CA GLY A 144 -0.66 -5.93 -10.76
C GLY A 144 -0.14 -5.48 -9.39
N TRP A 145 0.60 -6.35 -8.71
CA TRP A 145 1.23 -6.01 -7.42
C TRP A 145 2.29 -4.91 -7.57
N CYS A 146 3.13 -4.98 -8.62
CA CYS A 146 4.12 -3.94 -8.90
C CYS A 146 3.47 -2.61 -9.25
N THR A 147 2.41 -2.61 -10.07
CA THR A 147 1.66 -1.40 -10.42
C THR A 147 1.09 -0.73 -9.17
N TYR A 148 0.54 -1.49 -8.22
CA TYR A 148 0.04 -0.93 -6.96
C TYR A 148 1.16 -0.29 -6.13
N PHE A 149 2.29 -0.99 -5.98
CA PHE A 149 3.40 -0.55 -5.12
C PHE A 149 4.43 0.35 -5.82
N ARG A 150 4.23 0.74 -7.09
CA ARG A 150 5.21 1.53 -7.87
C ARG A 150 5.45 2.93 -7.32
N HIS A 151 4.51 3.46 -6.54
CA HIS A 151 4.51 4.85 -6.09
C HIS A 151 5.32 5.14 -4.83
N GLY A 152 5.85 4.11 -4.18
CA GLY A 152 6.67 4.23 -2.97
C GLY A 152 8.10 3.76 -3.14
N VAL A 153 8.82 3.64 -2.03
CA VAL A 153 10.20 3.15 -1.98
C VAL A 153 10.20 1.62 -2.03
N SER A 154 9.88 1.07 -3.20
CA SER A 154 9.59 -0.37 -3.37
C SER A 154 10.70 -1.17 -4.07
N SER A 155 11.75 -0.52 -4.57
CA SER A 155 12.80 -1.16 -5.38
C SER A 155 13.47 -2.35 -4.70
N ARG A 156 13.81 -2.24 -3.41
CA ARG A 156 14.39 -3.37 -2.64
C ARG A 156 13.40 -4.53 -2.49
N THR A 157 12.14 -4.21 -2.24
CA THR A 157 11.08 -5.22 -2.10
C THR A 157 10.82 -5.92 -3.44
N PHE A 158 10.90 -5.18 -4.54
CA PHE A 158 10.78 -5.69 -5.90
C PHE A 158 11.94 -6.63 -6.23
N GLY A 159 13.19 -6.25 -5.92
CA GLY A 159 14.35 -7.13 -6.08
C GLY A 159 14.23 -8.44 -5.29
N TYR A 160 13.76 -8.37 -4.03
CA TYR A 160 13.51 -9.58 -3.22
C TYR A 160 12.43 -10.48 -3.83
N LEU A 161 11.30 -9.90 -4.27
CA LEU A 161 10.22 -10.66 -4.90
C LEU A 161 10.64 -11.29 -6.23
N ASP A 162 11.44 -10.57 -7.04
CA ASP A 162 12.00 -11.07 -8.30
C ASP A 162 12.86 -12.31 -8.05
N HIS A 163 13.85 -12.18 -7.15
CA HIS A 163 14.75 -13.27 -6.79
C HIS A 163 14.01 -14.49 -6.25
N PHE A 164 13.07 -14.26 -5.31
CA PHE A 164 12.24 -15.33 -4.74
C PHE A 164 11.45 -16.05 -5.84
N THR A 165 10.79 -15.30 -6.73
CA THR A 165 9.97 -15.86 -7.79
C THR A 165 10.81 -16.63 -8.80
N PHE A 166 11.97 -16.08 -9.18
CA PHE A 166 12.88 -16.69 -10.15
C PHE A 166 13.33 -18.09 -9.71
N TRP A 167 13.87 -18.19 -8.48
CA TRP A 167 14.28 -19.47 -7.91
C TRP A 167 13.11 -20.43 -7.70
N ARG A 168 11.92 -19.90 -7.42
CA ARG A 168 10.72 -20.73 -7.28
C ARG A 168 10.32 -21.38 -8.60
N VAL A 169 10.39 -20.65 -9.71
CA VAL A 169 10.10 -21.18 -11.05
C VAL A 169 11.17 -22.19 -11.47
N ILE A 170 12.46 -21.93 -11.19
CA ILE A 170 13.53 -22.92 -11.40
C ILE A 170 13.27 -24.19 -10.60
N GLY A 171 12.93 -24.07 -9.31
CA GLY A 171 12.60 -25.21 -8.47
C GLY A 171 11.39 -25.99 -8.99
N TRP A 172 10.40 -25.31 -9.58
CA TRP A 172 9.26 -25.95 -10.24
C TRP A 172 9.67 -26.73 -11.50
N LEU A 173 10.53 -26.14 -12.34
CA LEU A 173 11.08 -26.80 -13.54
C LEU A 173 11.87 -28.07 -13.19
N ARG A 174 12.77 -27.97 -12.19
CA ARG A 174 13.56 -29.11 -11.71
C ARG A 174 12.67 -30.25 -11.21
N LYS A 175 11.62 -29.92 -10.45
CA LYS A 175 10.67 -30.93 -9.95
C LYS A 175 9.86 -31.54 -11.09
N ARG A 176 9.57 -30.81 -12.16
CA ARG A 176 8.79 -31.34 -13.29
C ARG A 176 9.61 -32.28 -14.16
N HIS A 177 10.88 -31.96 -14.37
CA HIS A 177 11.78 -32.73 -15.24
C HIS A 177 12.81 -33.51 -14.42
N LEU A 178 12.32 -34.49 -13.66
CA LEU A 178 13.15 -35.47 -12.95
C LEU A 178 13.90 -36.29 -14.01
N GLY A 179 15.16 -35.96 -14.27
CA GLY A 179 15.99 -36.63 -15.28
C GLY A 179 16.64 -35.71 -16.31
N LEU A 180 16.22 -34.43 -16.40
CA LEU A 180 16.95 -33.47 -17.22
C LEU A 180 18.06 -32.80 -16.40
N ASN A 181 19.30 -32.86 -16.89
CA ASN A 181 20.41 -32.06 -16.36
C ASN A 181 20.04 -30.56 -16.40
N MET A 182 20.50 -29.81 -15.40
CA MET A 182 20.35 -28.35 -15.33
C MET A 182 20.81 -27.65 -16.61
N HIS A 183 21.92 -28.09 -17.22
CA HIS A 183 22.40 -27.53 -18.48
C HIS A 183 21.35 -27.62 -19.60
N THR A 184 20.70 -28.78 -19.74
CA THR A 184 19.62 -29.00 -20.72
C THR A 184 18.40 -28.15 -20.40
N GLN A 185 18.07 -27.96 -19.11
CA GLN A 185 16.97 -27.09 -18.69
C GLN A 185 17.26 -25.62 -19.00
N ILE A 186 18.49 -25.15 -18.74
CA ILE A 186 18.93 -23.79 -19.06
C ILE A 186 18.85 -23.56 -20.57
N ARG A 187 19.40 -24.48 -21.38
CA ARG A 187 19.35 -24.37 -22.84
C ARG A 187 17.92 -24.30 -23.40
N ARG A 188 16.98 -25.06 -22.82
CA ARG A 188 15.59 -25.13 -23.31
C ARG A 188 14.68 -24.03 -22.79
N TYR A 189 14.81 -23.64 -21.53
CA TYR A 189 13.84 -22.76 -20.85
C TYR A 189 14.45 -21.48 -20.28
N LEU A 190 15.78 -21.37 -20.17
CA LEU A 190 16.47 -20.20 -19.62
C LEU A 190 17.64 -19.68 -20.51
N PRO A 191 17.46 -19.48 -21.83
CA PRO A 191 18.50 -18.87 -22.64
C PRO A 191 18.83 -17.47 -22.09
N GLY A 192 20.12 -17.21 -21.81
CA GLY A 192 20.57 -15.96 -21.20
C GLY A 192 20.02 -15.68 -19.80
N TRP A 193 19.62 -16.71 -19.04
CA TRP A 193 18.95 -16.57 -17.73
C TRP A 193 17.57 -15.91 -17.76
N HIS A 194 16.94 -15.88 -18.94
CA HIS A 194 15.56 -15.43 -19.13
C HIS A 194 14.62 -16.63 -19.21
N ILE A 195 13.75 -16.79 -18.22
CA ILE A 195 12.78 -17.89 -18.21
C ILE A 195 11.73 -17.64 -19.30
N ARG A 196 11.73 -18.50 -20.33
CA ARG A 196 10.86 -18.39 -21.51
C ARG A 196 10.19 -19.72 -21.82
N ALA A 197 8.90 -19.69 -22.14
CA ALA A 197 8.17 -20.84 -22.68
C ALA A 197 6.96 -20.41 -23.50
N GLY A 198 6.77 -21.01 -24.68
CA GLY A 198 5.60 -20.79 -25.53
C GLY A 198 5.40 -19.32 -25.90
N GLY A 199 6.48 -18.60 -26.23
CA GLY A 199 6.44 -17.16 -26.56
C GLY A 199 6.28 -16.21 -25.37
N ILE A 200 6.20 -16.74 -24.14
CA ILE A 200 6.01 -15.95 -22.92
C ILE A 200 7.29 -15.92 -22.11
N GLU A 201 7.74 -14.73 -21.75
CA GLU A 201 8.84 -14.51 -20.82
C GLU A 201 8.32 -14.23 -19.42
N MET A 202 9.03 -14.73 -18.40
CA MET A 202 8.74 -14.40 -17.01
C MET A 202 8.92 -12.89 -16.77
N PHE A 203 7.90 -12.27 -16.19
CA PHE A 203 7.94 -10.86 -15.83
C PHE A 203 9.02 -10.60 -14.76
N ARG A 204 9.97 -9.71 -15.08
CA ARG A 204 11.05 -9.28 -14.17
C ARG A 204 10.56 -8.13 -13.29
N VAL A 205 10.30 -8.44 -12.03
CA VAL A 205 9.80 -7.47 -11.03
C VAL A 205 10.86 -6.42 -10.72
N ASN A 206 12.14 -6.80 -10.70
CA ASN A 206 13.24 -5.89 -10.40
C ASN A 206 13.42 -4.78 -11.47
N ALA A 207 13.05 -5.08 -12.72
CA ALA A 207 13.14 -4.12 -13.82
C ALA A 207 11.92 -3.17 -13.89
N PHE A 208 10.92 -3.35 -13.03
CA PHE A 208 9.71 -2.53 -13.07
C PHE A 208 10.00 -1.10 -12.56
N PRO A 209 9.64 -0.05 -13.32
CA PRO A 209 9.95 1.32 -12.94
C PRO A 209 9.22 1.71 -11.66
N VAL A 210 9.99 2.21 -10.70
CA VAL A 210 9.45 2.84 -9.49
C VAL A 210 9.25 4.32 -9.80
N GLU A 211 8.00 4.71 -9.98
CA GLU A 211 7.61 6.09 -10.23
C GLU A 211 7.33 6.79 -8.90
N ARG A 212 8.19 7.72 -8.47
CA ARG A 212 7.85 8.57 -7.31
C ARG A 212 6.55 9.31 -7.60
N TYR A 213 5.59 9.19 -6.68
CA TYR A 213 4.34 9.94 -6.76
C TYR A 213 4.64 11.44 -6.91
N ARG A 214 4.32 12.02 -8.07
CA ARG A 214 4.26 13.47 -8.25
C ARG A 214 2.88 13.89 -7.81
N TYR A 215 2.81 14.78 -6.82
CA TYR A 215 1.55 15.36 -6.35
C TYR A 215 0.75 15.92 -7.53
N ARG A 216 -0.45 15.39 -7.77
CA ARG A 216 -1.34 15.79 -8.87
C ARG A 216 -2.46 16.76 -8.44
N GLY A 217 -2.30 17.44 -7.31
CA GLY A 217 -3.33 18.31 -6.74
C GLY A 217 -4.33 17.56 -5.86
N THR A 218 -5.11 18.32 -5.10
CA THR A 218 -6.12 17.87 -4.11
C THR A 218 -7.48 17.53 -4.72
N LYS A 219 -7.65 17.67 -6.04
CA LYS A 219 -8.94 17.45 -6.71
C LYS A 219 -9.20 15.95 -6.90
N SER A 220 -9.70 15.29 -5.84
CA SER A 220 -10.55 14.12 -6.01
C SER A 220 -11.92 14.61 -6.50
N SER A 221 -12.25 14.38 -7.78
CA SER A 221 -13.63 14.58 -8.25
C SER A 221 -14.50 13.49 -7.63
N THR A 222 -15.00 13.74 -6.43
CA THR A 222 -16.04 12.91 -5.84
C THR A 222 -17.33 13.24 -6.61
N SER A 223 -17.80 12.33 -7.46
CA SER A 223 -19.06 12.48 -8.21
C SER A 223 -20.33 12.31 -7.35
N TRP A 224 -20.20 12.37 -6.02
CA TRP A 224 -21.30 12.16 -5.07
C TRP A 224 -21.84 13.47 -4.45
N SER A 225 -21.65 14.59 -5.13
CA SER A 225 -22.33 15.84 -4.80
C SER A 225 -23.34 16.18 -5.90
N SER A 226 -24.29 15.28 -6.13
CA SER A 226 -25.56 15.65 -6.75
C SER A 226 -26.42 16.20 -5.63
N ALA A 227 -26.47 17.53 -5.50
CA ALA A 227 -27.49 18.17 -4.69
C ALA A 227 -28.86 17.78 -5.26
N THR A 228 -29.64 17.00 -4.51
CA THR A 228 -31.07 16.87 -4.75
C THR A 228 -31.68 18.25 -4.55
N GLN A 229 -32.02 18.94 -5.64
CA GLN A 229 -32.92 20.08 -5.57
C GLN A 229 -34.28 19.56 -5.10
N PRO A 230 -34.91 20.14 -4.07
CA PRO A 230 -36.27 19.77 -3.71
C PRO A 230 -37.22 20.24 -4.82
N GLU A 231 -37.94 19.29 -5.39
CA GLU A 231 -39.04 19.49 -6.33
C GLU A 231 -40.18 20.27 -5.61
N PRO A 232 -40.69 21.38 -6.17
CA PRO A 232 -41.79 22.10 -5.54
C PRO A 232 -43.09 21.27 -5.58
N ALA A 233 -43.75 21.17 -4.43
CA ALA A 233 -44.98 20.42 -4.26
C ALA A 233 -46.10 20.90 -5.22
N PRO A 234 -46.93 19.98 -5.77
CA PRO A 234 -48.06 20.37 -6.60
C PRO A 234 -49.12 21.07 -5.74
N SER A 235 -49.49 22.28 -6.14
CA SER A 235 -50.63 23.02 -5.62
C SER A 235 -51.93 22.29 -5.98
N ALA A 236 -52.81 22.13 -4.98
CA ALA A 236 -54.16 21.61 -5.10
C ALA A 236 -55.07 22.48 -5.99
#